data_AF-A0A7J8F785-F1
#
_entry.id   AF-A0A7J8F785-F1
#
_cell.length_a   1.000
_cell.length_b   1.000
_cell.length_c   1.000
_cell.angle_alpha   90.00
_cell.angle_beta   90.00
_cell.angle_gamma   90.00
#
_symmetry.space_group_name_H-M   'P 1'
#
loop_
_entity.id
_entity.type
_entity.pdbx_description
1 polymer ?
#
loop_
_entity_poly.entity_id
_entity_poly.type
_entity_poly.pdbx_seq_one_letter_code
_entity_poly.pdbx_strand_id
1 'polypeptide(L)'
;MKLQPSLRPPLQPWMGMPWVEAWNLPWPVTSEWQSTLAGGTQRLPRCLGVALAKELIFTGRRLSGMQAQALGLVNHAVAQNKEGDAAYHRARELAQEILPQAPIAVRLGKVAIDRGMEVDIASGMAIEGICYAQNIPTRDRLEGMAAFREKRPPRFVGE
;
A
#
# COMPACT_ATOMS: atom_id res chain seq x y z
N MET A 1 30.79 27.31 -19.37
CA MET A 1 31.07 26.43 -18.23
C MET A 1 30.64 25.01 -18.61
N LYS A 2 31.56 24.18 -19.13
CA LYS A 2 31.26 22.82 -19.61
C LYS A 2 31.49 21.84 -18.44
N LEU A 3 30.47 21.07 -18.09
CA LEU A 3 30.53 20.03 -17.05
C LEU A 3 31.34 18.82 -17.54
N GLN A 4 32.18 18.25 -16.66
CA GLN A 4 33.02 17.09 -16.95
C GLN A 4 32.18 15.78 -17.04
N PRO A 5 32.49 14.83 -17.94
CA PRO A 5 31.66 13.63 -18.18
C PRO A 5 31.85 12.45 -17.20
N SER A 6 32.52 12.61 -16.06
CA SER A 6 33.07 11.47 -15.28
C SER A 6 32.25 10.98 -14.07
N LEU A 7 30.94 11.28 -13.99
CA LEU A 7 30.08 10.81 -12.88
C LEU A 7 28.97 9.86 -13.36
N ARG A 8 29.30 8.83 -14.16
CA ARG A 8 28.41 7.65 -14.24
C ARG A 8 28.77 6.72 -13.09
N PRO A 9 27.85 6.43 -12.14
CA PRO A 9 28.07 5.31 -11.24
C PRO A 9 28.21 4.03 -12.06
N PRO A 10 29.05 3.06 -11.62
CA PRO A 10 29.18 1.79 -12.31
C PRO A 10 27.82 1.10 -12.42
N LEU A 11 27.57 0.41 -13.54
CA LEU A 11 26.38 -0.42 -13.74
C LEU A 11 26.27 -1.40 -12.57
N GLN A 12 25.14 -1.36 -11.86
CA GLN A 12 24.98 -2.15 -10.64
C GLN A 12 24.82 -3.65 -10.98
N PRO A 13 25.31 -4.56 -10.11
CA PRO A 13 25.42 -6.00 -10.40
C PRO A 13 24.11 -6.72 -10.76
N TRP A 14 22.96 -6.13 -10.40
CA TRP A 14 21.63 -6.69 -10.59
C TRP A 14 20.96 -6.30 -11.92
N MET A 15 21.56 -5.38 -12.70
CA MET A 15 21.05 -5.03 -14.03
C MET A 15 21.30 -6.19 -15.01
N GLY A 16 20.43 -7.21 -14.94
CA GLY A 16 20.50 -8.43 -15.76
C GLY A 16 20.07 -9.72 -15.04
N MET A 17 19.77 -9.68 -13.73
CA MET A 17 19.38 -10.88 -12.98
C MET A 17 17.89 -11.22 -13.12
N PRO A 18 17.51 -12.51 -13.15
CA PRO A 18 16.12 -12.94 -13.05
C PRO A 18 15.50 -12.49 -11.72
N TRP A 19 14.26 -12.00 -11.77
CA TRP A 19 13.52 -11.44 -10.62
C TRP A 19 13.49 -12.34 -9.37
N VAL A 20 13.61 -13.65 -9.52
CA VAL A 20 13.56 -14.63 -8.41
C VAL A 20 14.82 -14.59 -7.54
N GLU A 21 16.00 -14.33 -8.11
CA GLU A 21 17.27 -14.30 -7.37
C GLU A 21 17.44 -12.99 -6.59
N ALA A 22 16.78 -11.92 -7.05
CA ALA A 22 16.77 -10.62 -6.42
C ALA A 22 16.01 -10.58 -5.08
N TRP A 23 15.30 -11.62 -4.65
CA TRP A 23 14.63 -11.59 -3.32
C TRP A 23 15.48 -12.18 -2.18
N ASN A 24 16.53 -12.94 -2.51
CA ASN A 24 17.34 -13.68 -1.53
C ASN A 24 18.64 -12.97 -1.14
N LEU A 25 18.96 -11.81 -1.73
CA LEU A 25 20.15 -11.07 -1.31
C LEU A 25 19.91 -10.39 0.04
N PRO A 26 20.93 -10.27 0.89
CA PRO A 26 20.84 -9.43 2.07
C PRO A 26 20.67 -8.00 1.57
N TRP A 27 19.51 -7.37 1.75
CA TRP A 27 19.36 -5.92 1.54
C TRP A 27 19.90 -5.20 2.78
N PRO A 28 21.12 -4.64 2.76
CA PRO A 28 21.55 -3.70 3.77
C PRO A 28 20.71 -2.43 3.59
N VAL A 29 19.76 -2.22 4.50
CA VAL A 29 18.92 -1.02 4.55
C VAL A 29 19.77 0.27 4.68
N THR A 30 21.05 0.15 5.05
CA THR A 30 21.96 1.26 5.31
C THR A 30 23.14 1.44 4.35
N SER A 31 23.59 0.43 3.59
CA SER A 31 24.77 0.63 2.72
C SER A 31 24.44 1.15 1.33
N GLU A 32 23.19 1.00 0.88
CA GLU A 32 22.70 1.62 -0.34
C GLU A 32 21.41 2.39 -0.04
N TRP A 33 21.53 3.71 0.07
CA TRP A 33 20.45 4.68 0.33
C TRP A 33 19.25 4.59 -0.63
N GLN A 34 19.27 3.72 -1.64
CA GLN A 34 18.27 3.59 -2.70
C GLN A 34 16.86 3.21 -2.20
N SER A 35 16.72 2.41 -1.12
CA SER A 35 15.38 2.04 -0.63
C SER A 35 14.65 3.19 0.08
N THR A 36 15.40 4.10 0.74
CA THR A 36 14.82 5.29 1.39
C THR A 36 14.37 6.34 0.37
N LEU A 37 15.01 6.37 -0.81
CA LEU A 37 14.78 7.35 -1.87
C LEU A 37 13.55 7.04 -2.75
N ALA A 38 12.95 5.84 -2.63
CA ALA A 38 11.67 5.50 -3.28
C ALA A 38 10.43 6.01 -2.51
N GLY A 39 10.58 7.07 -1.71
CA GLY A 39 9.54 7.65 -0.85
C GLY A 39 9.43 7.05 0.55
N GLY A 40 10.40 6.23 0.96
CA GLY A 40 10.46 5.66 2.32
C GLY A 40 10.54 6.73 3.41
N THR A 41 11.30 7.80 3.17
CA THR A 41 11.39 8.95 4.09
C THR A 41 10.08 9.73 4.25
N GLN A 42 9.10 9.52 3.36
CA GLN A 42 7.79 10.18 3.41
C GLN A 42 6.70 9.24 3.96
N ARG A 43 6.68 7.99 3.49
CA ARG A 43 5.65 7.00 3.87
C ARG A 43 5.90 6.39 5.24
N LEU A 44 7.15 6.09 5.60
CA LEU A 44 7.45 5.45 6.88
C LEU A 44 7.05 6.31 8.09
N PRO A 45 7.35 7.64 8.12
CA PRO A 45 6.87 8.49 9.21
C PRO A 45 5.34 8.64 9.27
N ARG A 46 4.64 8.61 8.12
CA ARG A 46 3.16 8.64 8.08
C ARG A 46 2.54 7.34 8.61
N CYS A 47 3.25 6.22 8.45
CA CYS A 47 2.82 4.90 8.91
C CYS A 47 3.12 4.65 10.40
N LEU A 48 4.34 4.99 10.86
CA LEU A 48 4.85 4.62 12.19
C LEU A 48 5.05 5.80 13.15
N GLY A 49 4.84 7.03 12.68
CA GLY A 49 5.25 8.23 13.38
C GLY A 49 6.73 8.59 13.16
N VAL A 50 7.06 9.87 13.36
CA VAL A 50 8.38 10.44 13.02
C VAL A 50 9.52 9.83 13.84
N ALA A 51 9.31 9.58 15.14
CA ALA A 51 10.36 9.11 16.04
C ALA A 51 10.84 7.70 15.65
N LEU A 52 9.91 6.75 15.53
CA LEU A 52 10.23 5.36 15.18
C LEU A 52 10.77 5.24 13.75
N ALA A 53 10.23 6.04 12.81
CA ALA A 53 10.75 6.07 11.45
C ALA A 53 12.22 6.52 11.40
N LYS A 54 12.61 7.55 12.17
CA LYS A 54 14.00 7.98 12.28
C LYS A 54 14.89 6.90 12.89
N GLU A 55 14.44 6.24 13.95
CA GLU A 55 15.18 5.13 14.56
C GLU A 55 15.46 4.02 13.55
N LEU A 56 14.44 3.56 12.81
CA LEU A 56 14.60 2.48 11.82
C LEU A 56 15.49 2.91 10.64
N ILE A 57 15.33 4.13 10.13
CA ILE A 57 16.13 4.65 9.01
C ILE A 57 17.60 4.81 9.43
N PHE A 58 17.87 5.39 10.59
CA PHE A 58 19.24 5.68 11.02
C PHE A 58 20.00 4.43 11.48
N THR A 59 19.31 3.47 12.11
CA THR A 59 19.95 2.24 12.58
C THR A 59 20.04 1.17 11.49
N GLY A 60 19.19 1.23 10.45
CA GLY A 60 19.07 0.13 9.49
C GLY A 60 18.53 -1.16 10.08
N ARG A 61 17.89 -1.10 11.26
CA ARG A 61 17.41 -2.29 11.97
C ARG A 61 16.43 -3.06 11.11
N ARG A 62 16.66 -4.36 10.96
CA ARG A 62 15.72 -5.29 10.34
C ARG A 62 14.66 -5.72 11.35
N LEU A 63 13.41 -5.83 10.89
CA LEU A 63 12.28 -6.29 11.67
C LEU A 63 11.85 -7.67 11.20
N SER A 64 11.45 -8.53 12.13
CA SER A 64 10.67 -9.73 11.79
C SER A 64 9.25 -9.35 11.39
N GLY A 65 8.52 -10.24 10.72
CA GLY A 65 7.11 -10.01 10.36
C GLY A 65 6.24 -9.69 11.58
N MET A 66 6.43 -10.40 12.70
CA MET A 66 5.71 -10.16 13.94
C MET A 66 6.03 -8.78 14.55
N GLN A 67 7.29 -8.36 14.52
CA GLN A 67 7.68 -7.01 14.98
C GLN A 67 7.08 -5.93 14.08
N ALA A 68 7.12 -6.13 12.76
CA ALA A 68 6.53 -5.21 11.81
C ALA A 68 5.02 -5.05 12.04
N GLN A 69 4.30 -6.15 12.33
CA GLN A 69 2.88 -6.09 12.67
C GLN A 69 2.63 -5.38 14.00
N ALA A 70 3.39 -5.71 15.04
CA ALA A 70 3.25 -5.09 16.37
C ALA A 70 3.48 -3.57 16.34
N LEU A 71 4.37 -3.10 15.46
CA LEU A 71 4.64 -1.69 15.24
C LEU A 71 3.61 -1.01 14.32
N GLY A 72 2.76 -1.76 13.62
CA GLY A 72 1.80 -1.23 12.65
C GLY A 72 2.39 -0.95 11.25
N LEU A 73 3.57 -1.48 10.94
CA LEU A 73 4.18 -1.37 9.61
C LEU A 73 3.45 -2.23 8.57
N VAL A 74 2.89 -3.37 9.02
CA VAL A 74 2.04 -4.26 8.23
C VAL A 74 0.79 -4.60 9.02
N ASN A 75 -0.33 -4.83 8.34
CA ASN A 75 -1.60 -5.16 8.99
C ASN A 75 -1.67 -6.62 9.48
N HIS A 76 -0.94 -7.52 8.81
CA HIS A 76 -0.96 -8.96 9.10
C HIS A 76 0.46 -9.54 9.07
N ALA A 77 0.79 -10.36 10.06
CA ALA A 77 1.90 -11.31 10.00
C ALA A 77 1.33 -12.73 10.09
N VAL A 78 1.88 -13.64 9.28
CA VAL A 78 1.47 -15.03 9.24
C VAL A 78 2.69 -15.93 9.40
N ALA A 79 2.50 -17.08 10.04
CA ALA A 79 3.54 -18.10 10.09
C ALA A 79 3.83 -18.62 8.68
N GLN A 80 5.10 -18.78 8.36
CA GLN A 80 5.51 -19.23 7.03
C GLN A 80 5.17 -20.72 6.84
N ASN A 81 4.65 -21.06 5.66
CA ASN A 81 4.37 -22.44 5.25
C ASN A 81 5.61 -23.08 4.59
N LYS A 82 5.51 -24.35 4.18
CA LYS A 82 6.65 -25.07 3.59
C LYS A 82 7.00 -24.54 2.20
N GLU A 83 5.99 -24.04 1.50
CA GLU A 83 6.05 -23.55 0.12
C GLU A 83 6.61 -22.12 0.03
N GLY A 84 6.64 -21.38 1.14
CA GLY A 84 7.22 -20.04 1.21
C GLY A 84 6.27 -18.89 0.82
N ASP A 85 4.99 -19.18 0.60
CA ASP A 85 3.99 -18.26 0.03
C ASP A 85 2.81 -17.97 0.98
N ALA A 86 2.95 -18.23 2.29
CA ALA A 86 1.86 -18.00 3.26
C ALA A 86 1.32 -16.56 3.25
N ALA A 87 2.20 -15.56 3.05
CA ALA A 87 1.80 -14.16 2.93
C ALA A 87 0.95 -13.90 1.67
N TYR A 88 1.24 -14.58 0.56
CA TYR A 88 0.45 -14.50 -0.66
C TYR A 88 -0.95 -15.09 -0.46
N HIS A 89 -1.04 -16.23 0.22
CA HIS A 89 -2.34 -16.82 0.57
C HIS A 89 -3.18 -15.86 1.42
N ARG A 90 -2.59 -15.23 2.44
CA ARG A 90 -3.29 -14.23 3.25
C ARG A 90 -3.72 -13.01 2.44
N ALA A 91 -2.88 -12.54 1.51
CA ALA A 91 -3.23 -11.43 0.62
C ALA A 91 -4.39 -11.81 -0.31
N ARG A 92 -4.44 -13.06 -0.79
CA ARG A 92 -5.53 -13.57 -1.64
C ARG A 92 -6.85 -13.67 -0.88
N GLU A 93 -6.83 -14.13 0.37
CA GLU A 93 -8.01 -14.13 1.25
C GLU A 93 -8.55 -12.71 1.42
N LEU A 94 -7.68 -11.74 1.75
CA LEU A 94 -8.10 -10.34 1.87
C LEU A 94 -8.67 -9.78 0.56
N ALA A 95 -8.09 -10.14 -0.57
CA ALA A 95 -8.63 -9.76 -1.87
C ALA A 95 -10.04 -10.35 -2.08
N GLN A 96 -10.27 -11.60 -1.67
CA GLN A 96 -11.59 -12.25 -1.73
C GLN A 96 -12.63 -11.55 -0.84
N GLU A 97 -12.23 -10.97 0.29
CA GLU A 97 -13.09 -10.15 1.14
C GLU A 97 -13.51 -8.82 0.46
N ILE A 98 -12.64 -8.27 -0.41
CA ILE A 98 -12.88 -7.01 -1.13
C ILE A 98 -13.70 -7.23 -2.43
N LEU A 99 -13.52 -8.36 -3.11
CA LEU A 99 -14.21 -8.67 -4.37
C LEU A 99 -15.74 -8.48 -4.38
N PRO A 100 -16.51 -8.81 -3.33
CA PRO A 100 -17.97 -8.62 -3.34
C PRO A 100 -18.42 -7.17 -3.11
N GLN A 101 -17.49 -6.22 -2.92
CA GLN A 101 -17.83 -4.81 -2.71
C GLN A 101 -18.05 -4.08 -4.04
N ALA A 102 -18.82 -2.99 -4.01
CA ALA A 102 -19.13 -2.21 -5.21
C ALA A 102 -17.85 -1.56 -5.81
N PRO A 103 -17.46 -1.88 -7.06
CA PRO A 103 -16.19 -1.44 -7.64
C PRO A 103 -16.00 0.08 -7.66
N ILE A 104 -17.06 0.83 -7.99
CA ILE A 104 -17.01 2.30 -7.99
C ILE A 104 -16.82 2.83 -6.57
N ALA A 105 -17.56 2.30 -5.60
CA ALA A 105 -17.45 2.72 -4.19
C ALA A 105 -16.06 2.44 -3.61
N VAL A 106 -15.48 1.27 -3.89
CA VAL A 106 -14.11 0.92 -3.45
C VAL A 106 -13.08 1.89 -4.03
N ARG A 107 -13.19 2.19 -5.34
CA ARG A 107 -12.29 3.15 -6.00
C ARG A 107 -12.41 4.55 -5.40
N LEU A 108 -13.63 5.04 -5.22
CA LEU A 108 -13.90 6.36 -4.68
C LEU A 108 -13.50 6.48 -3.21
N GLY A 109 -13.74 5.45 -2.41
CA GLY A 109 -13.29 5.38 -1.02
C GLY A 109 -11.76 5.48 -0.91
N LYS A 110 -11.04 4.78 -1.79
CA LYS A 110 -9.57 4.91 -1.87
C LYS A 110 -9.14 6.34 -2.21
N VAL A 111 -9.78 6.97 -3.21
CA VAL A 111 -9.45 8.36 -3.58
C VAL A 111 -9.72 9.33 -2.43
N ALA A 112 -10.85 9.18 -1.74
CA ALA A 112 -11.21 10.02 -0.60
C ALA A 112 -10.17 9.92 0.53
N ILE A 113 -9.72 8.70 0.87
CA ILE A 113 -8.69 8.48 1.88
C ILE A 113 -7.33 9.02 1.41
N ASP A 114 -6.85 8.58 0.24
CA ASP A 114 -5.50 8.92 -0.24
C ASP A 114 -5.31 10.43 -0.44
N ARG A 115 -6.36 11.14 -0.88
CA ARG A 115 -6.31 12.59 -1.08
C ARG A 115 -6.67 13.38 0.18
N GLY A 116 -7.66 12.91 0.94
CA GLY A 116 -8.10 13.56 2.17
C GLY A 116 -7.03 13.59 3.26
N MET A 117 -6.19 12.55 3.32
CA MET A 117 -5.08 12.46 4.29
C MET A 117 -3.94 13.46 4.06
N GLU A 118 -3.88 14.09 2.88
CA GLU A 118 -2.82 15.05 2.52
C GLU A 118 -3.29 16.51 2.58
N VAL A 119 -4.49 16.77 3.13
CA VAL A 119 -5.08 18.10 3.29
C VAL A 119 -5.62 18.30 4.72
N ASP A 120 -6.06 19.52 5.03
CA ASP A 120 -6.77 19.77 6.29
C ASP A 120 -8.14 19.07 6.32
N ILE A 121 -8.71 18.90 7.51
CA ILE A 121 -9.95 18.15 7.71
C ILE A 121 -11.14 18.73 6.92
N ALA A 122 -11.24 20.06 6.76
CA ALA A 122 -12.35 20.66 6.04
C ALA A 122 -12.25 20.37 4.53
N SER A 123 -11.04 20.51 3.97
CA SER A 123 -10.76 20.09 2.59
C SER A 123 -10.96 18.58 2.38
N GLY A 124 -10.58 17.75 3.35
CA GLY A 124 -10.79 16.30 3.32
C GLY A 124 -12.28 15.93 3.27
N MET A 125 -13.11 16.56 4.10
CA MET A 125 -14.57 16.38 4.07
C MET A 125 -15.19 16.83 2.73
N ALA A 126 -14.67 17.90 2.12
CA ALA A 126 -15.11 18.33 0.79
C ALA A 126 -14.78 17.29 -0.29
N ILE A 127 -13.58 16.70 -0.26
CA ILE A 127 -13.16 15.61 -1.16
C ILE A 127 -14.07 14.38 -0.98
N GLU A 128 -14.36 14.00 0.27
CA GLU A 128 -15.30 12.92 0.57
C GLU A 128 -16.69 13.21 -0.02
N GLY A 129 -17.21 14.43 0.16
CA GLY A 129 -18.49 14.84 -0.40
C GLY A 129 -18.56 14.72 -1.92
N ILE A 130 -17.48 15.08 -2.63
CA ILE A 130 -17.38 14.91 -4.10
C ILE A 130 -17.38 13.43 -4.48
N CYS A 131 -16.60 12.60 -3.79
CA CYS A 131 -16.55 11.16 -4.03
C CYS A 131 -17.93 10.53 -3.76
N TYR A 132 -18.58 10.92 -2.68
CA TYR A 132 -19.91 10.45 -2.33
C TYR A 132 -20.94 10.84 -3.41
N ALA A 133 -20.93 12.09 -3.86
CA ALA A 133 -21.83 12.57 -4.92
C ALA A 133 -21.68 11.77 -6.23
N GLN A 134 -20.46 11.36 -6.60
CA GLN A 134 -20.23 10.49 -7.76
C GLN A 134 -20.77 9.07 -7.57
N ASN A 135 -20.84 8.58 -6.33
CA ASN A 135 -21.37 7.26 -6.02
C ASN A 135 -22.91 7.22 -6.03
N ILE A 136 -23.60 8.34 -5.76
CA ILE A 136 -25.07 8.44 -5.72
C ILE A 136 -25.78 7.95 -7.01
N PRO A 137 -25.40 8.38 -8.22
CA PRO A 137 -26.12 8.01 -9.44
C PRO A 137 -25.78 6.61 -9.97
N THR A 138 -24.92 5.84 -9.30
CA THR A 138 -24.48 4.51 -9.77
C THR A 138 -25.59 3.46 -9.66
N ARG A 139 -25.60 2.51 -10.60
CA ARG A 139 -26.48 1.33 -10.56
C ARG A 139 -26.11 0.42 -9.39
N ASP A 140 -24.82 0.30 -9.08
CA ASP A 140 -24.34 -0.47 -7.94
C ASP A 140 -24.92 0.03 -6.61
N ARG A 141 -25.07 1.35 -6.41
CA ARG A 141 -25.73 1.87 -5.21
C ARG A 141 -27.20 1.44 -5.14
N LEU A 142 -27.92 1.52 -6.26
CA LEU A 142 -29.33 1.11 -6.33
C LEU A 142 -29.48 -0.39 -6.05
N GLU A 143 -28.63 -1.21 -6.65
CA GLU A 143 -28.56 -2.66 -6.41
C GLU A 143 -28.22 -2.97 -4.95
N GLY A 144 -27.25 -2.27 -4.35
CA GLY A 144 -26.92 -2.44 -2.93
C GLY A 144 -28.12 -2.17 -2.02
N MET A 145 -28.88 -1.10 -2.30
CA MET A 145 -30.11 -0.80 -1.56
C MET A 145 -31.20 -1.86 -1.77
N ALA A 146 -31.39 -2.34 -3.00
CA ALA A 146 -32.37 -3.37 -3.34
C ALA A 146 -32.02 -4.70 -2.66
N ALA A 147 -30.78 -5.16 -2.81
CA ALA A 147 -30.26 -6.38 -2.21
C ALA A 147 -30.38 -6.36 -0.67
N PHE A 148 -30.09 -5.22 -0.04
CA PHE A 148 -30.28 -5.04 1.40
C PHE A 148 -31.75 -5.18 1.81
N ARG A 149 -32.68 -4.53 1.09
CA ARG A 149 -34.12 -4.63 1.35
C ARG A 149 -34.63 -6.06 1.17
N GLU A 150 -34.14 -6.75 0.14
CA GLU A 150 -34.52 -8.12 -0.23
C GLU A 150 -33.76 -9.19 0.56
N LYS A 151 -32.82 -8.79 1.45
CA LYS A 151 -31.97 -9.69 2.25
C LYS A 151 -31.21 -10.73 1.41
N ARG A 152 -30.73 -10.33 0.24
CA ARG A 152 -29.91 -11.16 -0.65
C ARG A 152 -28.52 -10.55 -0.84
N PRO A 153 -27.53 -11.34 -1.27
CA PRO A 153 -26.24 -10.78 -1.69
C PRO A 153 -26.42 -9.83 -2.88
N PRO A 154 -25.75 -8.66 -2.87
CA PRO A 154 -25.76 -7.74 -4.01
C PRO A 154 -24.93 -8.28 -5.18
N ARG A 155 -25.25 -7.85 -6.39
CA ARG A 155 -24.50 -8.16 -7.61
C ARG A 155 -24.00 -6.86 -8.25
N PHE A 156 -22.84 -6.41 -7.80
CA PHE A 156 -22.22 -5.20 -8.35
C PHE A 156 -21.50 -5.48 -9.67
N VAL A 157 -21.61 -4.54 -10.61
CA VAL A 157 -21.02 -4.61 -11.95
C VAL A 157 -20.08 -3.45 -12.26
N GLY A 158 -20.02 -2.43 -11.39
CA GLY A 158 -19.17 -1.26 -11.58
C GLY A 158 -19.78 -0.20 -12.49
N GLU A 159 -21.11 -0.03 -12.42
CA GLU A 159 -21.91 0.94 -13.17
C GLU A 159 -22.76 1.81 -12.25
#